data_AF-A0A7J4QUC1-F1
#
_entry.id   AF-A0A7J4QUC1-F1
#
_cell.length_a   1.000
_cell.length_b   1.000
_cell.length_c   1.000
_cell.angle_alpha   90.00
_cell.angle_beta   90.00
_cell.angle_gamma   90.00
#
_symmetry.space_group_name_H-M   'P 1'
#
loop_
_entity.id
_entity.type
_entity.pdbx_description
1 polymer ?
#
loop_
_entity_poly.entity_id
_entity_poly.type
_entity_poly.pdbx_seq_one_letter_code
_entity_poly.pdbx_strand_id
1 'polypeptide(L)'
;GLFFPESAYTATNPLPEQGILAPLSLSNAVLPLLFALMVMFSGELFAASSTYSIGADFSPLAKKASMKNAVLIAVTLLWLATNPPAWTAWNEDPSSGTDIIALLMALHATVALTFVVRPSRTIESRLLHGERRSLALVAMFGCSALLMMISAGLLLDTTDVFATTAGANLYGFWACTVVLGAMLLAQFMPTLGFDAAPRPEAWWLRSMALFMPMAIMAFSPMNVYILPGVWLALAWSLVLPWLVEADVRSPSTGFVVAPLIGTTIGALLIPLLASHALLPALVLALPALAVALFGMLVHKPSATI
;
A
#
# COMPACT_ATOMS: atom_id res chain seq x y z
N GLY A 1 -41.13 -53.17 -6.27
CA GLY A 1 -39.81 -52.61 -5.95
C GLY A 1 -38.73 -53.26 -6.78
N LEU A 2 -38.31 -52.64 -7.88
CA LEU A 2 -37.14 -53.09 -8.67
C LEU A 2 -36.12 -51.97 -8.95
N PHE A 3 -36.37 -50.72 -8.52
CA PHE A 3 -35.42 -49.63 -8.77
C PHE A 3 -35.09 -48.78 -7.55
N PHE A 4 -35.90 -48.80 -6.48
CA PHE A 4 -35.57 -48.10 -5.23
C PHE A 4 -36.13 -48.88 -4.03
N PRO A 5 -35.35 -49.06 -2.95
CA PRO A 5 -35.85 -49.64 -1.70
C PRO A 5 -36.88 -48.69 -1.07
N GLU A 6 -37.99 -49.23 -0.55
CA GLU A 6 -39.09 -48.43 0.04
C GLU A 6 -38.63 -47.54 1.20
N SER A 7 -37.51 -47.88 1.85
CA SER A 7 -36.85 -47.05 2.86
C SER A 7 -36.44 -45.67 2.35
N ALA A 8 -36.26 -45.47 1.04
CA ALA A 8 -35.97 -44.17 0.45
C ALA A 8 -37.18 -43.22 0.44
N TYR A 9 -38.40 -43.76 0.53
CA TYR A 9 -39.64 -42.96 0.57
C TYR A 9 -40.16 -42.73 1.98
N THR A 10 -39.68 -43.48 2.97
CA THR A 10 -40.08 -43.38 4.39
C THR A 10 -38.99 -42.80 5.30
N ALA A 11 -37.75 -42.67 4.82
CA ALA A 11 -36.69 -41.99 5.53
C ALA A 11 -36.86 -40.46 5.44
N THR A 12 -37.67 -39.89 6.34
CA THR A 12 -37.52 -38.49 6.73
C THR A 12 -36.22 -38.38 7.53
N ASN A 13 -35.09 -38.21 6.84
CA ASN A 13 -33.95 -37.58 7.50
C ASN A 13 -34.43 -36.19 7.92
N PRO A 14 -34.35 -35.83 9.22
CA PRO A 14 -34.64 -34.47 9.63
C PRO A 14 -33.76 -33.54 8.79
N LEU A 15 -34.35 -32.43 8.33
CA LEU A 15 -33.56 -31.35 7.74
C LEU A 15 -32.39 -31.05 8.69
N PRO A 16 -31.17 -30.83 8.18
CA PRO A 16 -30.04 -30.53 9.05
C PRO A 16 -30.41 -29.41 10.02
N GLU A 17 -30.48 -29.75 11.32
CA GLU A 17 -30.82 -28.78 12.39
C GLU A 17 -29.69 -27.77 12.61
N GLN A 18 -28.54 -28.01 11.99
CA GLN A 18 -27.45 -27.04 11.90
C GLN A 18 -27.87 -25.95 10.90
N GLY A 19 -28.32 -24.80 11.42
CA GLY A 19 -28.45 -23.60 10.62
C GLY A 19 -27.16 -23.35 9.84
N ILE A 20 -27.29 -23.09 8.54
CA ILE A 20 -26.18 -22.97 7.57
C ILE A 20 -25.14 -21.91 7.99
N LEU A 21 -25.50 -21.00 8.89
CA LEU A 21 -24.60 -20.02 9.48
C LEU A 21 -24.91 -19.87 10.97
N ALA A 22 -24.07 -20.45 11.83
CA ALA A 22 -23.98 -19.94 13.20
C ALA A 22 -23.66 -18.43 13.10
N PRO A 23 -24.30 -17.56 13.90
CA PRO A 23 -23.99 -16.13 13.86
C PRO A 23 -22.49 -15.96 14.07
N LEU A 24 -21.83 -15.31 13.11
CA LEU A 24 -20.39 -15.04 13.21
C LEU A 24 -20.17 -14.33 14.54
N SER A 25 -19.23 -14.83 15.35
CA SER A 25 -18.80 -14.09 16.54
C SER A 25 -18.38 -12.69 16.10
N LEU A 26 -18.62 -11.67 16.94
CA LEU A 26 -18.28 -10.29 16.59
C LEU A 26 -16.80 -10.17 16.14
N SER A 27 -15.91 -10.95 16.76
CA SER A 27 -14.49 -11.09 16.41
C SER A 27 -14.28 -11.55 14.96
N ASN A 28 -15.06 -12.52 14.49
CA ASN A 28 -14.95 -13.05 13.13
C ASN A 28 -15.55 -12.08 12.09
N ALA A 29 -16.47 -11.20 12.49
CA ALA A 29 -17.08 -10.20 11.61
C ALA A 29 -16.18 -8.97 11.37
N VAL A 30 -15.15 -8.75 12.21
CA VAL A 30 -14.29 -7.55 12.09
C VAL A 30 -13.50 -7.53 10.79
N LEU A 31 -12.88 -8.65 10.39
CA LEU A 31 -12.08 -8.73 9.17
C LEU A 31 -12.88 -8.34 7.91
N PRO A 32 -14.03 -8.99 7.59
CA PRO A 32 -14.80 -8.64 6.40
C PRO A 32 -15.38 -7.22 6.48
N LEU A 33 -15.71 -6.72 7.68
CA LEU A 33 -16.17 -5.35 7.88
C LEU A 33 -15.08 -4.33 7.56
N LEU A 34 -13.87 -4.51 8.11
CA LEU A 34 -12.72 -3.65 7.82
C LEU A 34 -12.39 -3.67 6.33
N PHE A 35 -12.31 -4.87 5.74
CA PHE A 35 -12.08 -5.04 4.31
C PHE A 35 -13.11 -4.26 3.47
N ALA A 36 -14.40 -4.46 3.73
CA ALA A 36 -15.47 -3.80 2.97
C ALA A 36 -15.43 -2.27 3.09
N LEU A 37 -15.22 -1.75 4.30
CA LEU A 37 -15.13 -0.30 4.54
C LEU A 37 -13.91 0.31 3.86
N MET A 38 -12.76 -0.38 3.91
CA MET A 38 -11.52 0.06 3.27
C MET A 38 -11.66 0.08 1.76
N VAL A 39 -12.23 -0.97 1.15
CA VAL A 39 -12.50 -1.01 -0.30
C VAL A 39 -13.46 0.10 -0.70
N MET A 40 -14.55 0.31 0.06
CA MET A 40 -15.56 1.34 -0.23
C MET A 40 -14.95 2.74 -0.27
N PHE A 41 -14.30 3.18 0.81
CA PHE A 41 -13.79 4.55 0.89
C PHE A 41 -12.47 4.75 0.11
N SER A 42 -11.68 3.70 -0.10
CA SER A 42 -10.56 3.73 -1.05
C SER A 42 -11.06 3.87 -2.49
N GLY A 43 -12.17 3.21 -2.85
CA GLY A 43 -12.83 3.40 -4.14
C GLY A 43 -13.29 4.84 -4.37
N GLU A 44 -13.87 5.48 -3.34
CA GLU A 44 -14.21 6.91 -3.38
C GLU A 44 -12.97 7.79 -3.63
N LEU A 45 -11.85 7.53 -2.94
CA LEU A 45 -10.60 8.27 -3.16
C LEU A 45 -10.00 8.02 -4.54
N PHE A 46 -10.02 6.78 -5.02
CA PHE A 46 -9.51 6.43 -6.33
C PHE A 46 -10.31 7.14 -7.43
N ALA A 47 -11.64 7.13 -7.35
CA ALA A 47 -12.52 7.88 -8.23
C ALA A 47 -12.22 9.39 -8.17
N ALA A 48 -12.12 9.97 -6.97
CA ALA A 48 -11.75 11.38 -6.83
C ALA A 48 -10.33 11.71 -7.34
N SER A 49 -9.43 10.72 -7.37
CA SER A 49 -8.06 10.88 -7.87
C SER A 49 -7.93 10.70 -9.38
N SER A 50 -8.80 9.93 -10.03
CA SER A 50 -8.72 9.62 -11.47
C SER A 50 -9.57 10.54 -12.34
N THR A 51 -10.64 11.12 -11.81
CA THR A 51 -11.50 12.01 -12.60
C THR A 51 -10.91 13.43 -12.69
N TYR A 52 -10.80 13.94 -13.92
CA TYR A 52 -10.55 15.34 -14.25
C TYR A 52 -11.82 15.94 -14.84
N SER A 53 -12.81 16.25 -13.99
CA SER A 53 -14.06 16.88 -14.43
C SER A 53 -14.03 18.37 -14.10
N ILE A 54 -14.19 19.21 -15.14
CA ILE A 54 -14.28 20.67 -15.04
C ILE A 54 -15.57 21.10 -14.30
N GLY A 55 -16.59 20.22 -14.23
CA GLY A 55 -17.93 20.56 -13.71
C GLY A 55 -18.27 20.01 -12.32
N ALA A 56 -17.44 19.15 -11.71
CA ALA A 56 -17.75 18.52 -10.42
C ALA A 56 -16.58 18.63 -9.44
N ASP A 57 -16.80 19.35 -8.33
CA ASP A 57 -15.82 19.44 -7.25
C ASP A 57 -15.93 18.22 -6.32
N PHE A 58 -15.02 17.26 -6.49
CA PHE A 58 -14.89 16.08 -5.63
C PHE A 58 -14.09 16.36 -4.34
N SER A 59 -13.65 17.59 -4.08
CA SER A 59 -12.83 17.92 -2.91
C SER A 59 -13.50 17.61 -1.57
N PRO A 60 -14.80 17.89 -1.35
CA PRO A 60 -15.48 17.53 -0.10
C PRO A 60 -15.57 16.01 0.10
N LEU A 61 -15.83 15.26 -0.97
CA LEU A 61 -15.86 13.80 -0.94
C LEU A 61 -14.47 13.24 -0.62
N ALA A 62 -13.43 13.70 -1.32
CA ALA A 62 -12.06 13.27 -1.11
C ALA A 62 -11.58 13.57 0.32
N LYS A 63 -11.95 14.71 0.90
CA LYS A 63 -11.60 15.06 2.29
C LYS A 63 -12.24 14.08 3.27
N LYS A 64 -13.55 13.84 3.14
CA LYS A 64 -14.28 12.91 4.02
C LYS A 64 -13.74 11.48 3.89
N ALA A 65 -13.53 10.99 2.66
CA ALA A 65 -12.98 9.68 2.41
C ALA A 65 -11.55 9.53 2.96
N SER A 66 -10.70 10.56 2.82
CA SER A 66 -9.34 10.55 3.40
C SER A 66 -9.36 10.44 4.92
N MET A 67 -10.26 11.17 5.61
CA MET A 67 -10.41 11.07 7.06
C MET A 67 -10.89 9.69 7.50
N LYS A 68 -11.90 9.13 6.82
CA LYS A 68 -12.41 7.77 7.10
C LYS A 68 -11.30 6.73 6.90
N ASN A 69 -10.54 6.84 5.82
CA ASN A 69 -9.42 5.94 5.55
C ASN A 69 -8.31 6.05 6.58
N ALA A 70 -7.95 7.26 7.03
CA ALA A 70 -6.96 7.42 8.10
C ALA A 70 -7.40 6.72 9.40
N VAL A 71 -8.69 6.83 9.76
CA VAL A 71 -9.26 6.09 10.90
C VAL A 71 -9.21 4.58 10.65
N LEU A 72 -9.59 4.11 9.46
CA LEU A 72 -9.56 2.68 9.13
C LEU A 72 -8.15 2.09 9.14
N ILE A 73 -7.14 2.82 8.68
CA ILE A 73 -5.73 2.40 8.77
C ILE A 73 -5.35 2.19 10.24
N ALA A 74 -5.63 3.16 11.10
CA ALA A 74 -5.31 3.07 12.52
C ALA A 74 -6.06 1.91 13.20
N VAL A 75 -7.37 1.80 12.97
CA VAL A 75 -8.19 0.71 13.54
C VAL A 75 -7.72 -0.65 13.05
N THR A 76 -7.38 -0.79 11.78
CA THR A 76 -6.90 -2.06 11.20
C THR A 76 -5.57 -2.47 11.80
N LEU A 77 -4.61 -1.56 11.91
CA LEU A 77 -3.30 -1.85 12.52
C LEU A 77 -3.41 -2.17 14.02
N LEU A 78 -4.27 -1.46 14.74
CA LEU A 78 -4.57 -1.76 16.14
C LEU A 78 -5.24 -3.13 16.29
N TRP A 79 -6.18 -3.46 15.41
CA TRP A 79 -6.83 -4.77 15.41
C TRP A 79 -5.84 -5.90 15.12
N LEU A 80 -4.97 -5.75 14.11
CA LEU A 80 -3.89 -6.71 13.83
C LEU A 80 -2.97 -6.90 15.04
N ALA A 81 -2.67 -5.82 15.78
CA ALA A 81 -1.87 -5.88 17.00
C ALA A 81 -2.52 -6.68 18.15
N THR A 82 -3.83 -6.93 18.10
CA THR A 82 -4.51 -7.84 19.06
C THR A 82 -4.31 -9.32 18.75
N ASN A 83 -3.58 -9.65 17.68
CA ASN A 83 -3.33 -11.02 17.19
C ASN A 83 -4.62 -11.81 16.91
N PRO A 84 -5.48 -11.33 16.00
CA PRO A 84 -6.69 -12.05 15.64
C PRO A 84 -6.32 -13.40 14.98
N PRO A 85 -7.19 -14.43 15.07
CA PRO A 85 -6.87 -15.78 14.59
C PRO A 85 -6.36 -15.86 13.15
N ALA A 86 -6.95 -15.07 12.23
CA ALA A 86 -6.51 -15.02 10.83
C ALA A 86 -5.09 -14.45 10.65
N TRP A 87 -4.68 -13.50 11.49
CA TRP A 87 -3.33 -12.94 11.49
C TRP A 87 -2.33 -13.92 12.07
N THR A 88 -2.68 -14.56 13.20
CA THR A 88 -1.84 -15.57 13.84
C THR A 88 -1.61 -16.78 12.93
N ALA A 89 -2.67 -17.32 12.34
CA ALA A 89 -2.59 -18.46 11.43
C ALA A 89 -1.69 -18.18 10.22
N TRP A 90 -1.76 -16.96 9.67
CA TRP A 90 -0.87 -16.57 8.58
C TRP A 90 0.59 -16.35 9.02
N ASN A 91 0.83 -15.80 10.22
CA ASN A 91 2.21 -15.67 10.71
C ASN A 91 2.88 -17.02 11.00
N GLU A 92 2.08 -18.03 11.38
CA GLU A 92 2.58 -19.40 11.59
C GLU A 92 2.99 -20.07 10.26
N ASP A 93 2.24 -19.82 9.18
CA ASP A 93 2.61 -20.26 7.82
C ASP A 93 2.39 -19.13 6.78
N PRO A 94 3.38 -18.24 6.61
CA PRO A 94 3.28 -17.11 5.68
C PRO A 94 3.20 -17.52 4.21
N SER A 95 3.47 -18.79 3.88
CA SER A 95 3.35 -19.34 2.53
C SER A 95 1.91 -19.69 2.17
N SER A 96 1.07 -19.92 3.19
CA SER A 96 -0.35 -20.25 3.02
C SER A 96 -1.20 -19.01 2.74
N GLY A 97 -2.12 -19.13 1.79
CA GLY A 97 -3.08 -18.07 1.49
C GLY A 97 -4.22 -18.07 2.50
N THR A 98 -4.36 -16.98 3.25
CA THR A 98 -5.48 -16.78 4.18
C THR A 98 -6.21 -15.47 3.87
N ASP A 99 -7.41 -15.31 4.45
CA ASP A 99 -8.25 -14.11 4.26
C ASP A 99 -7.57 -12.81 4.71
N ILE A 100 -6.53 -12.90 5.55
CA ILE A 100 -5.77 -11.73 6.00
C ILE A 100 -5.04 -11.04 4.84
N ILE A 101 -4.67 -11.78 3.79
CA ILE A 101 -3.98 -11.22 2.63
C ILE A 101 -4.87 -10.23 1.92
N ALA A 102 -6.16 -10.53 1.77
CA ALA A 102 -7.13 -9.61 1.19
C ALA A 102 -7.25 -8.32 2.01
N LEU A 103 -7.26 -8.44 3.35
CA LEU A 103 -7.26 -7.27 4.23
C LEU A 103 -5.96 -6.45 4.09
N LEU A 104 -4.80 -7.09 3.97
CA LEU A 104 -3.51 -6.41 3.78
C LEU A 104 -3.41 -5.74 2.40
N MET A 105 -3.99 -6.34 1.36
CA MET A 105 -4.14 -5.70 0.05
C MET A 105 -4.99 -4.44 0.15
N ALA A 106 -6.14 -4.52 0.84
CA ALA A 106 -7.01 -3.36 1.09
C ALA A 106 -6.29 -2.30 1.93
N LEU A 107 -5.55 -2.69 2.97
CA LEU A 107 -4.73 -1.80 3.79
C LEU A 107 -3.69 -1.06 2.98
N HIS A 108 -2.94 -1.76 2.14
CA HIS A 108 -1.98 -1.13 1.24
C HIS A 108 -2.66 -0.11 0.32
N ALA A 109 -3.79 -0.48 -0.30
CA ALA A 109 -4.53 0.41 -1.17
C ALA A 109 -4.98 1.68 -0.44
N THR A 110 -5.56 1.52 0.74
CA THR A 110 -6.01 2.62 1.61
C THR A 110 -4.85 3.54 1.97
N VAL A 111 -3.70 2.99 2.38
CA VAL A 111 -2.51 3.77 2.73
C VAL A 111 -1.99 4.56 1.52
N ALA A 112 -1.77 3.90 0.38
CA ALA A 112 -1.23 4.53 -0.82
C ALA A 112 -2.18 5.61 -1.36
N LEU A 113 -3.49 5.37 -1.39
CA LEU A 113 -4.46 6.36 -1.85
C LEU A 113 -4.55 7.57 -0.93
N THR A 114 -4.60 7.35 0.38
CA THR A 114 -4.80 8.41 1.38
C THR A 114 -3.57 9.29 1.56
N PHE A 115 -2.37 8.69 1.62
CA PHE A 115 -1.16 9.45 1.87
C PHE A 115 -0.48 9.98 0.61
N VAL A 116 -0.67 9.33 -0.53
CA VAL A 116 0.21 9.54 -1.69
C VAL A 116 -0.56 9.84 -2.96
N VAL A 117 -1.32 8.89 -3.50
CA VAL A 117 -1.92 9.04 -4.84
C VAL A 117 -2.88 10.22 -4.90
N ARG A 118 -3.82 10.35 -3.96
CA ARG A 118 -4.74 11.50 -3.96
C ARG A 118 -4.03 12.82 -3.63
N PRO A 119 -3.23 12.94 -2.55
CA PRO A 119 -2.54 14.19 -2.23
C PRO A 119 -1.53 14.65 -3.28
N SER A 120 -0.89 13.71 -4.00
CA SER A 120 0.11 14.04 -5.03
C SER A 120 -0.43 15.00 -6.08
N ARG A 121 -1.71 14.91 -6.46
CA ARG A 121 -2.33 15.85 -7.41
C ARG A 121 -2.27 17.30 -6.94
N THR A 122 -2.52 17.54 -5.66
CA THR A 122 -2.50 18.88 -5.06
C THR A 122 -1.08 19.36 -4.78
N ILE A 123 -0.17 18.44 -4.47
CA ILE A 123 1.24 18.75 -4.24
C ILE A 123 1.91 19.10 -5.58
N GLU A 124 1.74 18.26 -6.60
CA GLU A 124 2.41 18.41 -7.89
C GLU A 124 1.84 19.52 -8.76
N SER A 125 0.59 19.93 -8.56
CA SER A 125 0.05 21.13 -9.22
C SER A 125 0.78 22.42 -8.83
N ARG A 126 1.63 22.36 -7.79
CA ARG A 126 2.49 23.44 -7.31
C ARG A 126 3.91 23.40 -7.88
N LEU A 127 4.29 22.32 -8.56
CA LEU A 127 5.56 22.25 -9.29
C LEU A 127 5.49 23.15 -10.53
N LEU A 128 6.63 23.67 -10.95
CA LEU A 128 6.74 24.57 -12.11
C LEU A 128 6.95 23.76 -13.41
N HIS A 129 7.65 24.32 -14.39
CA HIS A 129 7.81 23.73 -15.72
C HIS A 129 8.57 22.39 -15.65
N GLY A 130 9.45 22.21 -14.67
CA GLY A 130 10.15 20.96 -14.37
C GLY A 130 11.53 20.90 -15.03
N GLU A 131 12.39 21.87 -14.70
CA GLU A 131 13.80 21.77 -15.08
C GLU A 131 14.43 20.57 -14.38
N ARG A 132 14.97 19.64 -15.16
CA ARG A 132 15.49 18.32 -14.69
C ARG A 132 14.40 17.34 -14.22
N ARG A 133 13.16 17.48 -14.70
CA ARG A 133 12.06 16.53 -14.45
C ARG A 133 12.41 15.06 -14.77
N SER A 134 13.12 14.80 -15.86
CA SER A 134 13.58 13.44 -16.20
C SER A 134 14.55 12.88 -15.15
N LEU A 135 15.43 13.70 -14.61
CA LEU A 135 16.33 13.32 -13.52
C LEU A 135 15.56 13.05 -12.23
N ALA A 136 14.54 13.86 -11.92
CA ALA A 136 13.67 13.63 -10.77
C ALA A 136 12.95 12.27 -10.87
N LEU A 137 12.50 11.88 -12.07
CA LEU A 137 11.89 10.56 -12.32
C LEU A 137 12.89 9.42 -12.11
N VAL A 138 14.11 9.56 -12.64
CA VAL A 138 15.18 8.57 -12.42
C VAL A 138 15.51 8.46 -10.93
N ALA A 139 15.59 9.58 -10.21
CA ALA A 139 15.83 9.60 -8.78
C ALA A 139 14.69 8.92 -8.00
N MET A 140 13.42 9.19 -8.34
CA MET A 140 12.27 8.52 -7.75
C MET A 140 12.31 7.01 -7.98
N PHE A 141 12.58 6.57 -9.20
CA PHE A 141 12.68 5.15 -9.53
C PHE A 141 13.83 4.48 -8.78
N GLY A 142 15.03 5.07 -8.83
CA GLY A 142 16.22 4.53 -8.16
C GLY A 142 16.06 4.46 -6.63
N CYS A 143 15.49 5.50 -6.02
CA CYS A 143 15.17 5.50 -4.59
C CYS A 143 14.12 4.44 -4.24
N SER A 144 13.08 4.29 -5.08
CA SER A 144 12.05 3.26 -4.89
C SER A 144 12.66 1.86 -4.94
N ALA A 145 13.50 1.59 -5.95
CA ALA A 145 14.19 0.32 -6.08
C ALA A 145 15.05 0.01 -4.87
N LEU A 146 15.86 0.98 -4.41
CA LEU A 146 16.72 0.82 -3.25
C LEU A 146 15.93 0.51 -1.97
N LEU A 147 14.92 1.31 -1.66
CA LEU A 147 14.13 1.16 -0.42
C LEU A 147 13.33 -0.14 -0.41
N MET A 148 12.73 -0.50 -1.54
CA MET A 148 12.00 -1.77 -1.67
C MET A 148 12.92 -2.97 -1.50
N MET A 149 14.07 -2.98 -2.19
CA MET A 149 15.04 -4.08 -2.12
C MET A 149 15.61 -4.26 -0.72
N ILE A 150 16.05 -3.18 -0.07
CA ILE A 150 16.59 -3.24 1.30
C ILE A 150 15.51 -3.71 2.25
N SER A 151 14.32 -3.10 2.22
CA SER A 151 13.25 -3.45 3.15
C SER A 151 12.79 -4.90 2.97
N ALA A 152 12.63 -5.38 1.74
CA ALA A 152 12.20 -6.74 1.46
C ALA A 152 13.25 -7.75 1.91
N GLY A 153 14.53 -7.51 1.60
CA GLY A 153 15.63 -8.39 2.03
C GLY A 153 15.70 -8.50 3.56
N LEU A 154 15.63 -7.36 4.26
CA LEU A 154 15.66 -7.33 5.72
C LEU A 154 14.45 -8.03 6.36
N LEU A 155 13.25 -7.87 5.80
CA LEU A 155 12.03 -8.47 6.35
C LEU A 155 11.88 -9.95 6.06
N LEU A 156 12.25 -10.39 4.85
CA LEU A 156 12.16 -11.81 4.48
C LEU A 156 13.19 -12.65 5.24
N ASP A 157 14.32 -12.07 5.63
CA ASP A 157 15.33 -12.73 6.47
C ASP A 157 14.85 -12.94 7.92
N THR A 158 13.79 -12.24 8.37
CA THR A 158 13.16 -12.51 9.67
C THR A 158 12.15 -13.66 9.63
N THR A 159 12.00 -14.35 8.49
CA THR A 159 11.03 -15.44 8.33
C THR A 159 11.71 -16.78 8.28
N ASP A 160 11.13 -17.79 8.94
CA ASP A 160 11.65 -19.16 8.94
C ASP A 160 11.33 -19.93 7.66
N VAL A 161 10.67 -19.30 6.68
CA VAL A 161 10.25 -19.95 5.42
C VAL A 161 11.46 -20.27 4.54
N PHE A 162 12.50 -19.44 4.57
CA PHE A 162 13.70 -19.64 3.76
C PHE A 162 14.82 -20.26 4.58
N ALA A 163 15.42 -21.33 4.06
CA ALA A 163 16.57 -21.98 4.69
C ALA A 163 17.85 -21.13 4.70
N THR A 164 17.94 -20.10 3.84
CA THR A 164 19.11 -19.22 3.74
C THR A 164 18.71 -17.78 3.43
N THR A 165 19.48 -16.82 3.94
CA THR A 165 19.37 -15.38 3.61
C THR A 165 19.46 -15.11 2.11
N ALA A 166 20.26 -15.89 1.38
CA ALA A 166 20.35 -15.77 -0.08
C ALA A 166 19.02 -16.11 -0.78
N GLY A 167 18.31 -17.13 -0.28
CA GLY A 167 16.98 -17.49 -0.78
C GLY A 167 15.95 -16.39 -0.52
N ALA A 168 15.91 -15.85 0.71
CA ALA A 168 15.06 -14.73 1.09
C ALA A 168 15.31 -13.49 0.22
N ASN A 169 16.57 -13.11 0.05
CA ASN A 169 16.96 -11.97 -0.78
C ASN A 169 16.62 -12.17 -2.27
N LEU A 170 16.79 -13.39 -2.80
CA LEU A 170 16.42 -13.70 -4.18
C LEU A 170 14.91 -13.60 -4.40
N TYR A 171 14.10 -14.09 -3.46
CA TYR A 171 12.65 -13.92 -3.53
C TYR A 171 12.26 -12.44 -3.49
N GLY A 172 12.81 -11.68 -2.53
CA GLY A 172 12.60 -10.25 -2.42
C GLY A 172 12.98 -9.50 -3.71
N PHE A 173 14.11 -9.87 -4.31
CA PHE A 173 14.55 -9.33 -5.60
C PHE A 173 13.52 -9.54 -6.70
N TRP A 174 12.98 -10.76 -6.85
CA TRP A 174 11.96 -11.05 -7.86
C TRP A 174 10.66 -10.28 -7.60
N ALA A 175 10.19 -10.27 -6.35
CA ALA A 175 8.99 -9.55 -5.95
C ALA A 175 9.12 -8.04 -6.27
N CYS A 176 10.23 -7.42 -5.88
CA CYS A 176 10.51 -6.01 -6.19
C CYS A 176 10.65 -5.77 -7.69
N THR A 177 11.31 -6.67 -8.43
CA THR A 177 11.52 -6.54 -9.88
C THR A 177 10.19 -6.48 -10.64
N VAL A 178 9.18 -7.27 -10.26
CA VAL A 178 7.86 -7.23 -10.90
C VAL A 178 7.19 -5.87 -10.70
N VAL A 179 7.21 -5.34 -9.47
CA VAL A 179 6.61 -4.03 -9.16
C VAL A 179 7.37 -2.90 -9.87
N LEU A 180 8.70 -2.90 -9.81
CA LEU A 180 9.55 -1.89 -10.46
C LEU A 180 9.44 -1.96 -11.99
N GLY A 181 9.39 -3.16 -12.56
CA GLY A 181 9.19 -3.36 -13.99
C GLY A 181 7.88 -2.75 -14.47
N ALA A 182 6.79 -2.94 -13.71
CA ALA A 182 5.52 -2.30 -14.00
C ALA A 182 5.57 -0.76 -13.85
N MET A 183 6.28 -0.23 -12.84
CA MET A 183 6.51 1.22 -12.70
C MET A 183 7.21 1.82 -13.92
N LEU A 184 8.17 1.09 -14.52
CA LEU A 184 8.85 1.48 -15.76
C LEU A 184 7.92 1.39 -16.98
N LEU A 185 7.18 0.29 -17.12
CA LEU A 185 6.25 0.11 -18.24
C LEU A 185 5.14 1.18 -18.22
N ALA A 186 4.68 1.57 -17.04
CA ALA A 186 3.64 2.59 -16.93
C ALA A 186 4.11 4.00 -17.36
N GLN A 187 5.42 4.22 -17.55
CA GLN A 187 5.94 5.47 -18.13
C GLN A 187 5.49 5.68 -19.59
N PHE A 188 5.01 4.62 -20.28
CA PHE A 188 4.41 4.75 -21.61
C PHE A 188 2.95 5.23 -21.57
N MET A 189 2.25 5.16 -20.43
CA MET A 189 0.83 5.51 -20.34
C MET A 189 0.52 6.96 -20.75
N PRO A 190 1.31 7.99 -20.39
CA PRO A 190 1.11 9.34 -20.89
C PRO A 190 1.22 9.44 -22.41
N THR A 191 2.12 8.66 -23.03
CA THR A 191 2.29 8.63 -24.50
C THR A 191 1.09 8.02 -25.23
N LEU A 192 0.30 7.21 -24.52
CA LEU A 192 -0.95 6.63 -25.01
C LEU A 192 -2.17 7.56 -24.78
N GLY A 193 -1.94 8.77 -24.24
CA GLY A 193 -2.99 9.76 -23.98
C GLY A 193 -3.63 9.66 -22.58
N PHE A 194 -3.12 8.82 -21.69
CA PHE A 194 -3.61 8.72 -20.31
C PHE A 194 -2.95 9.75 -19.38
N ASP A 195 -3.31 11.03 -19.56
CA ASP A 195 -2.80 12.16 -18.79
C ASP A 195 -3.81 12.64 -17.73
N ALA A 196 -3.93 11.89 -16.63
CA ALA A 196 -4.95 12.14 -15.59
C ALA A 196 -4.52 13.12 -14.47
N ALA A 197 -3.26 13.57 -14.46
CA ALA A 197 -2.66 14.32 -13.35
C ALA A 197 -1.64 15.36 -13.83
N PRO A 198 -1.30 16.41 -13.03
CA PRO A 198 -0.35 17.45 -13.46
C PRO A 198 1.02 16.94 -13.91
N ARG A 199 1.48 15.83 -13.32
CA ARG A 199 2.68 15.09 -13.72
C ARG A 199 2.29 13.62 -13.98
N PRO A 200 1.79 13.29 -15.18
CA PRO A 200 1.17 11.99 -15.43
C PRO A 200 2.14 10.81 -15.23
N GLU A 201 3.40 10.97 -15.59
CA GLU A 201 4.42 9.93 -15.47
C GLU A 201 4.78 9.61 -14.01
N ALA A 202 4.83 10.64 -13.14
CA ALA A 202 5.01 10.46 -11.70
C ALA A 202 3.76 9.87 -11.04
N TRP A 203 2.57 10.26 -11.52
CA TRP A 203 1.30 9.67 -11.06
C TRP A 203 1.22 8.19 -11.43
N TRP A 204 1.53 7.82 -12.66
CA TRP A 204 1.54 6.42 -13.12
C TRP A 204 2.55 5.55 -12.37
N LEU A 205 3.73 6.09 -12.06
CA LEU A 205 4.71 5.43 -11.20
C LEU A 205 4.10 5.06 -9.84
N ARG A 206 3.41 6.01 -9.20
CA ARG A 206 2.75 5.78 -7.89
C ARG A 206 1.53 4.88 -7.99
N SER A 207 0.78 4.96 -9.09
CA SER A 207 -0.35 4.06 -9.36
C SER A 207 0.13 2.61 -9.52
N MET A 208 1.27 2.36 -10.16
CA MET A 208 1.83 1.01 -10.22
C MET A 208 2.34 0.53 -8.86
N ALA A 209 2.96 1.43 -8.07
CA ALA A 209 3.32 1.12 -6.68
C ALA A 209 2.11 0.93 -5.75
N LEU A 210 0.89 1.30 -6.17
CA LEU A 210 -0.38 0.97 -5.52
C LEU A 210 -0.89 -0.41 -5.98
N PHE A 211 -0.99 -0.64 -7.30
CA PHE A 211 -1.70 -1.82 -7.82
C PHE A 211 -0.83 -3.08 -7.87
N MET A 212 0.45 -2.95 -8.18
CA MET A 212 1.29 -4.11 -8.45
C MET A 212 1.65 -4.91 -7.21
N PRO A 213 1.95 -4.31 -6.04
CA PRO A 213 2.11 -5.07 -4.81
C PRO A 213 0.87 -5.91 -4.50
N MET A 214 -0.35 -5.35 -4.69
CA MET A 214 -1.60 -6.09 -4.52
C MET A 214 -1.68 -7.27 -5.51
N ALA A 215 -1.35 -7.05 -6.78
CA ALA A 215 -1.40 -8.10 -7.80
C ALA A 215 -0.47 -9.27 -7.43
N ILE A 216 0.77 -9.01 -7.04
CA ILE A 216 1.70 -10.08 -6.68
C ILE A 216 1.36 -10.73 -5.34
N MET A 217 0.75 -10.02 -4.39
CA MET A 217 0.19 -10.61 -3.16
C MET A 217 -0.91 -11.63 -3.45
N ALA A 218 -1.72 -11.40 -4.50
CA ALA A 218 -2.73 -12.37 -4.91
C ALA A 218 -2.13 -13.68 -5.48
N PHE A 219 -0.92 -13.62 -6.04
CA PHE A 219 -0.20 -14.80 -6.52
C PHE A 219 0.61 -15.49 -5.43
N SER A 220 1.15 -14.74 -4.47
CA SER A 220 1.90 -15.30 -3.35
C SER A 220 1.71 -14.44 -2.09
N PRO A 221 1.17 -15.02 -1.00
CA PRO A 221 0.95 -14.34 0.28
C PRO A 221 2.21 -13.70 0.87
N MET A 222 3.38 -14.30 0.62
CA MET A 222 4.67 -13.79 1.09
C MET A 222 5.05 -12.44 0.48
N ASN A 223 4.43 -12.03 -0.64
CA ASN A 223 4.70 -10.71 -1.22
C ASN A 223 4.22 -9.55 -0.31
N VAL A 224 3.47 -9.82 0.77
CA VAL A 224 3.17 -8.83 1.82
C VAL A 224 4.44 -8.18 2.39
N TYR A 225 5.55 -8.91 2.47
CA TYR A 225 6.79 -8.41 3.09
C TYR A 225 7.44 -7.24 2.33
N ILE A 226 7.03 -6.95 1.09
CA ILE A 226 7.53 -5.78 0.34
C ILE A 226 6.82 -4.48 0.75
N LEU A 227 5.67 -4.56 1.41
CA LEU A 227 4.79 -3.41 1.65
C LEU A 227 5.48 -2.27 2.41
N PRO A 228 6.26 -2.50 3.50
CA PRO A 228 6.98 -1.42 4.17
C PRO A 228 7.93 -0.68 3.22
N GLY A 229 8.67 -1.42 2.39
CA GLY A 229 9.57 -0.85 1.38
C GLY A 229 8.82 -0.02 0.32
N VAL A 230 7.67 -0.49 -0.13
CA VAL A 230 6.78 0.26 -1.04
C VAL A 230 6.29 1.55 -0.40
N TRP A 231 5.89 1.52 0.88
CA TRP A 231 5.39 2.70 1.58
C TRP A 231 6.48 3.75 1.78
N LEU A 232 7.71 3.32 2.12
CA LEU A 232 8.87 4.20 2.18
C LEU A 232 9.18 4.81 0.81
N ALA A 233 9.19 3.99 -0.25
CA ALA A 233 9.38 4.45 -1.62
C ALA A 233 8.33 5.50 -2.04
N LEU A 234 7.06 5.25 -1.74
CA LEU A 234 5.98 6.18 -2.02
C LEU A 234 6.12 7.50 -1.25
N ALA A 235 6.55 7.47 0.02
CA ALA A 235 6.83 8.68 0.78
C ALA A 235 7.92 9.54 0.12
N TRP A 236 9.03 8.91 -0.26
CA TRP A 236 10.13 9.59 -0.97
C TRP A 236 9.71 10.10 -2.35
N SER A 237 8.83 9.38 -3.06
CA SER A 237 8.33 9.82 -4.36
C SER A 237 7.58 11.17 -4.31
N LEU A 238 7.01 11.56 -3.16
CA LEU A 238 6.36 12.88 -3.02
C LEU A 238 7.38 14.02 -2.85
N VAL A 239 8.56 13.73 -2.30
CA VAL A 239 9.54 14.73 -1.88
C VAL A 239 10.65 14.91 -2.91
N LEU A 240 11.06 13.83 -3.58
CA LEU A 240 12.20 13.84 -4.51
C LEU A 240 12.09 14.84 -5.66
N PRO A 241 10.94 15.06 -6.31
CA PRO A 241 10.83 16.10 -7.35
C PRO A 241 11.29 17.47 -6.84
N TRP A 242 10.98 17.80 -5.58
CA TRP A 242 11.34 19.08 -4.97
C TRP A 242 12.80 19.20 -4.54
N LEU A 243 13.51 18.07 -4.45
CA LEU A 243 14.95 18.04 -4.13
C LEU A 243 15.81 18.03 -5.38
N VAL A 244 15.26 17.58 -6.52
CA VAL A 244 16.02 17.31 -7.74
C VAL A 244 15.73 18.32 -8.86
N GLU A 245 14.48 18.77 -9.00
CA GLU A 245 14.12 19.81 -9.97
C GLU A 245 14.79 21.14 -9.59
N ALA A 246 15.35 21.84 -10.58
CA ALA A 246 16.17 23.04 -10.33
C ALA A 246 15.33 24.32 -10.24
N ASP A 247 14.13 24.32 -10.83
CA ASP A 247 13.24 25.47 -10.91
C ASP A 247 12.31 25.62 -9.69
N VAL A 248 12.43 24.73 -8.69
CA VAL A 248 11.61 24.75 -7.48
C VAL A 248 12.46 24.81 -6.22
N ARG A 249 11.98 25.57 -5.24
CA ARG A 249 12.62 25.63 -3.92
C ARG A 249 12.50 24.29 -3.21
N SER A 250 13.62 23.78 -2.71
CA SER A 250 13.66 22.57 -1.89
C SER A 250 12.87 22.73 -0.57
N PRO A 251 12.25 21.64 -0.08
CA PRO A 251 11.53 21.64 1.18
C PRO A 251 12.48 21.86 2.36
N SER A 252 11.93 22.32 3.48
CA SER A 252 12.71 22.55 4.70
C SER A 252 13.44 21.28 5.15
N THR A 253 14.76 21.38 5.32
CA THR A 253 15.58 20.26 5.78
C THR A 253 15.18 19.79 7.17
N GLY A 254 14.96 20.72 8.11
CA GLY A 254 14.61 20.36 9.49
C GLY A 254 13.18 19.85 9.69
N PHE A 255 12.26 20.24 8.81
CA PHE A 255 10.84 19.88 8.94
C PHE A 255 10.42 18.71 8.05
N VAL A 256 11.05 18.54 6.89
CA VAL A 256 10.68 17.51 5.91
C VAL A 256 11.80 16.50 5.70
N VAL A 257 12.98 16.94 5.26
CA VAL A 257 14.03 16.01 4.79
C VAL A 257 14.63 15.19 5.94
N ALA A 258 15.10 15.83 7.01
CA ALA A 258 15.72 15.13 8.14
C ALA A 258 14.72 14.22 8.88
N PRO A 259 13.48 14.63 9.17
CA PRO A 259 12.47 13.73 9.73
C PRO A 259 12.13 12.56 8.79
N LEU A 260 12.07 12.79 7.47
CA LEU A 260 11.82 11.71 6.50
C LEU A 260 12.97 10.69 6.49
N ILE A 261 14.22 11.15 6.51
CA ILE A 261 15.39 10.28 6.63
C ILE A 261 15.33 9.49 7.95
N GLY A 262 15.10 10.18 9.08
CA GLY A 262 15.04 9.56 10.40
C GLY A 262 13.96 8.48 10.51
N THR A 263 12.76 8.77 10.02
CA THR A 263 11.64 7.80 9.99
C THR A 263 11.90 6.64 9.02
N THR A 264 12.52 6.91 7.87
CA THR A 264 12.92 5.85 6.92
C THR A 264 13.95 4.91 7.53
N ILE A 265 15.01 5.44 8.14
CA ILE A 265 16.02 4.64 8.81
C ILE A 265 15.40 3.86 9.97
N GLY A 266 14.57 4.51 10.79
CA GLY A 266 13.86 3.87 11.89
C GLY A 266 13.03 2.67 11.44
N ALA A 267 12.27 2.81 10.35
CA ALA A 267 11.49 1.71 9.78
C ALA A 267 12.37 0.56 9.25
N LEU A 268 13.49 0.87 8.59
CA LEU A 268 14.41 -0.12 8.03
C LEU A 268 15.22 -0.87 9.11
N LEU A 269 15.44 -0.29 10.29
CA LEU A 269 16.21 -0.94 11.36
C LEU A 269 15.39 -1.98 12.15
N ILE A 270 14.07 -1.92 12.10
CA ILE A 270 13.20 -2.76 12.93
C ILE A 270 13.32 -4.27 12.65
N PRO A 271 13.43 -4.73 11.39
CA PRO A 271 13.70 -6.13 11.10
C PRO A 271 14.99 -6.66 11.73
N LEU A 272 15.96 -5.79 12.02
CA LEU A 272 17.21 -6.18 12.69
C LEU A 272 17.04 -6.37 14.21
N LEU A 273 15.90 -5.94 14.77
CA LEU A 273 15.67 -5.89 16.21
C LEU A 273 14.57 -6.85 16.69
N ALA A 274 13.74 -7.39 15.79
CA ALA A 274 12.56 -8.19 16.15
C ALA A 274 12.37 -9.41 15.25
N SER A 275 12.00 -10.55 15.84
CA SER A 275 11.78 -11.83 15.13
C SER A 275 10.45 -11.93 14.38
N HIS A 276 9.55 -10.96 14.52
CA HIS A 276 8.32 -10.83 13.72
C HIS A 276 8.10 -9.37 13.36
N ALA A 277 8.95 -8.86 12.46
CA ALA A 277 9.11 -7.43 12.25
C ALA A 277 8.08 -6.80 11.30
N LEU A 278 7.23 -7.58 10.62
CA LEU A 278 6.34 -7.05 9.59
C LEU A 278 5.35 -5.99 10.11
N LEU A 279 4.54 -6.32 11.11
CA LEU A 279 3.55 -5.37 11.66
C LEU A 279 4.25 -4.12 12.24
N PRO A 280 5.32 -4.25 13.06
CA PRO A 280 6.12 -3.10 13.48
C PRO A 280 6.67 -2.26 12.31
N ALA A 281 7.17 -2.89 11.24
CA ALA A 281 7.70 -2.20 10.07
C ALA A 281 6.61 -1.45 9.30
N LEU A 282 5.41 -2.03 9.15
CA LEU A 282 4.25 -1.33 8.56
C LEU A 282 3.88 -0.09 9.39
N VAL A 283 3.79 -0.23 10.71
CA VAL A 283 3.47 0.89 11.61
C VAL A 283 4.52 1.99 11.52
N LEU A 284 5.80 1.64 11.47
CA LEU A 284 6.91 2.61 11.45
C LEU A 284 7.19 3.21 10.07
N ALA A 285 6.68 2.63 8.99
CA ALA A 285 6.65 3.26 7.67
C ALA A 285 5.59 4.38 7.57
N LEU A 286 4.51 4.35 8.37
CA LEU A 286 3.47 5.40 8.35
C LEU A 286 3.99 6.80 8.71
N PRO A 287 4.86 6.99 9.74
CA PRO A 287 5.50 8.27 10.00
C PRO A 287 6.20 8.88 8.78
N ALA A 288 6.90 8.09 7.96
CA ALA A 288 7.56 8.60 6.74
C ALA A 288 6.52 9.15 5.74
N LEU A 289 5.42 8.43 5.54
CA LEU A 289 4.30 8.88 4.70
C LEU A 289 3.63 10.15 5.26
N ALA A 290 3.45 10.24 6.57
CA ALA A 290 2.87 11.41 7.22
C ALA A 290 3.78 12.64 7.08
N VAL A 291 5.09 12.49 7.31
CA VAL A 291 6.08 13.56 7.13
C VAL A 291 6.07 14.05 5.68
N ALA A 292 6.10 13.14 4.71
CA ALA A 292 6.03 13.49 3.30
C ALA A 292 4.73 14.24 2.96
N LEU A 293 3.57 13.71 3.39
CA LEU A 293 2.27 14.32 3.13
C LEU A 293 2.16 15.73 3.74
N PHE A 294 2.30 15.84 5.07
CA PHE A 294 2.09 17.11 5.77
C PHE A 294 3.19 18.13 5.43
N GLY A 295 4.44 17.66 5.31
CA GLY A 295 5.57 18.46 4.88
C GLY A 295 5.31 19.13 3.53
N MET A 296 4.86 18.35 2.54
CA MET A 296 4.62 18.86 1.20
C MET A 296 3.31 19.65 1.04
N LEU A 297 2.29 19.36 1.86
CA LEU A 297 1.08 20.19 1.90
C LEU A 297 1.33 21.59 2.45
N VAL A 298 2.25 21.74 3.40
CA VAL A 298 2.63 23.03 4.00
C VAL A 298 3.71 23.75 3.17
N HIS A 299 4.52 23.01 2.42
CA HIS A 299 5.54 23.58 1.55
C HIS A 299 4.94 24.55 0.53
N LYS A 300 5.49 25.78 0.50
CA LYS A 300 5.07 26.83 -0.43
C LYS A 300 6.07 26.88 -1.58
N PRO A 301 5.65 26.63 -2.84
CA PRO A 301 6.50 26.87 -3.98
C PRO A 301 6.79 28.38 -4.06
N SER A 302 8.05 28.74 -4.05
CA SER A 302 8.51 30.04 -4.53
C SER A 302 9.57 29.75 -5.57
N ALA A 303 9.50 30.39 -6.74
CA ALA A 303 10.58 30.34 -7.70
C ALA A 303 11.88 30.77 -7.02
N THR A 304 12.95 30.01 -7.20
CA THR A 304 14.30 30.48 -6.88
C THR A 304 14.63 31.56 -7.91
N ILE A 305 14.65 32.82 -7.46
CA ILE A 305 15.13 33.96 -8.26
C ILE A 305 16.64 33.84 -8.40
#